data_AF-A0AAV7KUN3-F1
#
_entry.id   AF-A0AAV7KUN3-F1
#
_cell.length_a   1.000
_cell.length_b   1.000
_cell.length_c   1.000
_cell.angle_alpha   90.00
_cell.angle_beta   90.00
_cell.angle_gamma   90.00
#
_symmetry.space_group_name_H-M   'P 1'
#
loop_
_entity.id
_entity.type
_entity.pdbx_description
1 polymer ?
#
loop_
_entity_poly.entity_id
_entity_poly.type
_entity_poly.pdbx_seq_one_letter_code
_entity_poly.pdbx_strand_id
1 'polypeptide(L)'
;MLDRLEKHAVRLALVERRVSEAEEEHRMLAIVQKKVDRLLLTLQAKVEDLEARSHRNNVRIVGIAESTQIDNMERYMEQLQFDLRGRKSFSDIFMVELAMSLPVLLQLLDTFLGLSGLYFN
;
A
#
# COMPACT_ATOMS: atom_id res chain seq x y z
N MET A 1 48.44 -34.46 -33.81
CA MET A 1 48.55 -33.73 -32.52
C MET A 1 48.09 -32.28 -32.69
N LEU A 2 48.53 -31.59 -33.75
CA LEU A 2 48.14 -30.23 -34.09
C LEU A 2 46.62 -30.01 -34.28
N ASP A 3 45.93 -30.89 -35.03
CA ASP A 3 44.46 -30.79 -35.24
C ASP A 3 43.63 -30.85 -33.95
N ARG A 4 44.12 -31.56 -32.92
CA ARG A 4 43.46 -31.58 -31.60
C ARG A 4 43.63 -30.26 -30.86
N LEU A 5 44.81 -29.65 -30.94
CA LEU A 5 45.09 -28.35 -30.34
C LEU A 5 44.26 -27.24 -30.98
N GLU A 6 44.12 -27.26 -32.30
CA GLU A 6 43.31 -26.30 -33.06
C GLU A 6 41.82 -26.39 -32.67
N LYS A 7 41.28 -27.60 -32.58
CA LYS A 7 39.89 -27.82 -32.09
C LYS A 7 39.68 -27.33 -30.67
N HIS A 8 40.68 -27.47 -29.78
CA HIS A 8 40.59 -26.95 -28.42
C HIS A 8 40.67 -25.42 -28.39
N ALA A 9 41.53 -24.81 -29.21
CA ALA A 9 41.63 -23.36 -29.31
C ALA A 9 40.31 -22.72 -29.78
N VAL A 10 39.65 -23.30 -30.80
CA VAL A 10 38.35 -22.82 -31.28
C VAL A 10 37.27 -22.93 -30.20
N ARG A 11 37.24 -24.05 -29.46
CA ARG A 11 36.27 -24.22 -28.36
C ARG A 11 36.51 -23.24 -27.22
N LEU A 12 37.77 -22.96 -26.87
CA LEU A 12 38.11 -21.97 -25.86
C LEU A 12 37.67 -20.57 -26.27
N ALA A 13 37.98 -20.15 -27.49
CA ALA A 13 37.55 -18.84 -28.00
C ALA A 13 36.01 -18.67 -27.99
N LEU A 14 35.27 -19.73 -28.31
CA LEU A 14 33.81 -19.72 -28.22
C LEU A 14 33.31 -19.58 -26.78
N VAL A 15 33.93 -20.30 -25.83
CA VAL A 15 33.57 -20.23 -24.42
C VAL A 15 33.88 -18.85 -23.86
N GLU A 16 35.06 -18.29 -24.14
CA GLU A 16 35.47 -16.95 -23.72
C GLU A 16 34.47 -15.89 -24.19
N ARG A 17 34.06 -15.97 -25.46
CA ARG A 17 33.04 -15.06 -26.00
C ARG A 17 31.70 -15.18 -25.26
N ARG A 18 31.20 -16.41 -25.07
CA ARG A 18 29.93 -16.65 -24.37
C ARG A 18 29.96 -16.19 -22.92
N VAL A 19 31.08 -16.38 -22.23
CA VAL A 19 31.28 -15.89 -20.86
C VAL A 19 31.28 -14.37 -20.86
N SER A 20 31.99 -13.72 -21.79
CA SER A 20 32.00 -12.26 -21.89
C SER A 20 30.61 -11.67 -22.17
N GLU A 21 29.81 -12.31 -23.03
CA GLU A 21 28.44 -11.89 -23.31
C GLU A 21 27.55 -12.06 -22.07
N ALA A 22 27.62 -13.22 -21.40
CA ALA A 22 26.84 -13.50 -20.19
C ALA A 22 27.20 -12.58 -19.01
N GLU A 23 28.48 -12.24 -18.86
CA GLU A 23 28.94 -11.28 -17.84
C GLU A 23 28.37 -9.89 -18.07
N GLU A 24 28.30 -9.44 -19.33
CA GLU A 24 27.72 -8.14 -19.67
C GLU A 24 26.21 -8.11 -19.41
N GLU A 25 25.49 -9.15 -19.82
CA GLU A 25 24.06 -9.29 -19.52
C GLU A 25 23.81 -9.26 -18.01
N HIS A 26 24.62 -9.99 -17.23
CA HIS A 26 24.50 -10.01 -15.78
C HIS A 26 24.78 -8.63 -15.15
N ARG A 27 25.77 -7.90 -15.65
CA ARG A 27 26.03 -6.50 -15.22
C ARG A 27 24.83 -5.60 -15.50
N MET A 28 24.24 -5.71 -16.69
CA MET A 28 23.09 -4.91 -17.09
C MET A 28 21.85 -5.24 -16.25
N LEU A 29 21.58 -6.51 -16.00
CA LEU A 29 20.48 -6.95 -15.13
C LEU A 29 20.63 -6.40 -13.72
N ALA A 30 21.83 -6.45 -13.14
CA ALA A 30 22.09 -5.92 -11.81
C ALA A 30 21.84 -4.40 -11.72
N ILE A 31 22.13 -3.65 -12.79
CA ILE A 31 21.85 -2.21 -12.88
C ILE A 31 20.33 -1.96 -12.92
N VAL A 32 19.62 -2.71 -13.77
CA VAL A 32 18.16 -2.59 -13.89
C VAL A 32 17.46 -2.94 -12.59
N GLN A 33 17.87 -4.02 -11.93
CA GLN A 33 17.33 -4.44 -10.65
C GLN A 33 17.46 -3.33 -9.59
N LYS A 34 18.66 -2.75 -9.43
CA LYS A 34 18.87 -1.63 -8.51
C LYS A 34 17.99 -0.42 -8.83
N LYS A 35 17.71 -0.16 -10.11
CA LYS A 35 16.81 0.93 -10.52
C LYS A 35 15.36 0.63 -10.13
N VAL A 36 14.91 -0.61 -10.35
CA VAL A 36 13.56 -1.05 -9.97
C VAL A 36 13.38 -0.99 -8.46
N ASP A 37 14.34 -1.47 -7.67
CA ASP A 37 14.27 -1.45 -6.21
C ASP A 37 14.13 -0.02 -5.67
N ARG A 38 14.87 0.95 -6.23
CA ARG A 38 14.74 2.37 -5.86
C ARG A 38 13.36 2.93 -6.20
N LEU A 39 12.82 2.56 -7.37
CA LEU A 39 11.48 3.00 -7.76
C LEU A 39 10.41 2.42 -6.83
N LEU A 40 10.52 1.14 -6.47
CA LEU A 40 9.62 0.50 -5.51
C LEU A 40 9.62 1.20 -4.17
N LEU A 41 10.80 1.45 -3.59
CA LEU A 41 10.92 2.19 -2.32
C LEU A 41 10.31 3.60 -2.41
N THR A 42 10.52 4.28 -3.54
CA THR A 42 9.97 5.63 -3.75
C THR A 42 8.45 5.62 -3.86
N LEU A 43 7.89 4.64 -4.58
CA LEU A 43 6.45 4.48 -4.73
C LEU A 43 5.80 4.10 -3.41
N GLN A 44 6.41 3.19 -2.65
CA GLN A 44 5.92 2.80 -1.33
C GLN A 44 5.86 4.00 -0.38
N ALA A 45 6.92 4.80 -0.29
CA ALA A 45 6.94 6.00 0.54
C ALA A 45 5.86 7.02 0.11
N LYS A 46 5.56 7.12 -1.19
CA LYS A 46 4.46 7.98 -1.69
C LYS A 46 3.09 7.44 -1.31
N VAL A 47 2.88 6.13 -1.39
CA VAL A 47 1.62 5.51 -0.95
C VAL A 47 1.41 5.76 0.54
N GLU A 48 2.43 5.53 1.37
CA GLU A 48 2.37 5.77 2.80
C GLU A 48 2.07 7.24 3.13
N ASP A 49 2.70 8.20 2.44
CA ASP A 49 2.40 9.63 2.61
C ASP A 49 0.97 9.98 2.15
N LEU A 50 0.49 9.40 1.04
CA LEU A 50 -0.87 9.60 0.57
C LEU A 50 -1.91 9.02 1.52
N GLU A 51 -1.68 7.82 2.05
CA GLU A 51 -2.54 7.19 3.06
C GLU A 51 -2.55 8.01 4.35
N ALA A 52 -1.37 8.43 4.83
CA ALA A 52 -1.29 9.30 6.00
C ALA A 52 -2.05 10.61 5.77
N ARG A 53 -1.98 11.24 4.59
CA ARG A 53 -2.75 12.44 4.26
C ARG A 53 -4.24 12.17 4.14
N SER A 54 -4.64 11.05 3.55
CA SER A 54 -6.03 10.65 3.44
C SER A 54 -6.65 10.44 4.83
N HIS A 55 -5.89 9.86 5.77
CA HIS A 55 -6.35 9.61 7.13
C HIS A 55 -6.18 10.79 8.09
N ARG A 56 -5.47 11.87 7.72
CA ARG A 56 -5.24 13.03 8.62
C ARG A 56 -6.53 13.67 9.12
N ASN A 57 -7.61 13.62 8.34
CA ASN A 57 -8.91 14.18 8.72
C ASN A 57 -9.84 13.14 9.37
N ASN A 58 -9.40 11.87 9.48
CA ASN A 58 -10.21 10.81 10.07
C ASN A 58 -10.11 10.88 11.59
N VAL A 59 -11.25 11.06 12.25
CA VAL A 59 -11.34 11.04 13.71
C VAL A 59 -11.90 9.68 14.14
N ARG A 60 -11.15 8.97 15.00
CA ARG A 60 -11.64 7.74 15.64
C ARG A 60 -12.25 8.06 16.99
N ILE A 61 -13.53 7.73 17.15
CA ILE A 61 -14.25 7.91 18.41
C ILE A 61 -14.51 6.53 19.02
N VAL A 62 -14.20 6.39 20.30
CA VAL A 62 -14.28 5.13 21.04
C VAL A 62 -15.17 5.34 22.26
N GLY A 63 -15.95 4.31 22.64
CA GLY A 63 -16.84 4.36 23.81
C GLY A 63 -18.28 4.78 23.49
N ILE A 64 -18.67 4.84 22.21
CA ILE A 64 -20.08 4.97 21.81
C ILE A 64 -20.72 3.58 21.87
N ALA A 65 -21.87 3.47 22.55
CA ALA A 65 -22.62 2.21 22.60
C ALA A 65 -23.19 1.88 21.21
N GLU A 66 -22.94 0.67 20.71
CA GLU A 66 -23.36 0.23 19.38
C GLU A 66 -24.88 0.14 19.23
N SER A 67 -25.61 -0.04 20.34
CA SER A 67 -27.06 -0.23 20.37
C SER A 67 -27.88 1.03 20.03
N THR A 68 -27.25 2.19 19.87
CA THR A 68 -27.96 3.47 19.68
C THR A 68 -28.06 3.98 18.25
N GLN A 69 -27.35 3.41 17.25
CA GLN A 69 -27.43 3.89 15.87
C GLN A 69 -27.22 2.79 14.85
N ILE A 70 -28.27 2.52 14.06
CA ILE A 70 -28.15 1.68 12.86
C ILE A 70 -28.45 2.50 11.59
N ASP A 71 -29.32 3.50 11.65
CA ASP A 71 -29.81 4.12 10.41
C ASP A 71 -29.06 5.39 9.95
N ASN A 72 -28.40 6.15 10.84
CA ASN A 72 -27.71 7.37 10.41
C ASN A 72 -26.63 7.87 11.41
N MET A 73 -25.40 7.39 11.22
CA MET A 73 -24.25 7.77 12.06
C MET A 73 -23.86 9.24 11.90
N GLU A 74 -24.03 9.83 10.71
CA GLU A 74 -23.71 11.24 10.43
C GLU A 74 -24.57 12.17 11.29
N ARG A 75 -25.90 11.96 11.32
CA ARG A 75 -26.81 12.73 12.18
C ARG A 75 -26.51 12.60 13.65
N TYR A 76 -26.10 11.42 14.09
CA TYR A 76 -25.69 11.24 15.48
C TYR A 76 -24.42 12.01 15.81
N MET A 77 -23.43 11.97 14.91
CA MET A 77 -22.19 12.75 15.06
C MET A 77 -22.48 14.25 15.11
N GLU A 78 -23.42 14.74 14.30
CA GLU A 78 -23.91 16.11 14.37
C GLU A 78 -24.59 16.44 15.70
N GLN A 79 -25.34 15.53 16.32
CA GLN A 79 -25.96 15.77 17.63
C GLN A 79 -24.93 15.73 18.77
N LEU A 80 -24.05 14.72 18.76
CA LEU A 80 -22.99 14.54 19.74
C LEU A 80 -22.07 15.76 19.80
N GLN A 81 -21.81 16.42 18.67
CA GLN A 81 -21.01 17.65 18.65
C GLN A 81 -21.64 18.77 19.49
N PHE A 82 -22.98 18.91 19.43
CA PHE A 82 -23.70 19.96 20.13
C PHE A 82 -23.71 19.70 21.64
N ASP A 83 -23.84 18.43 22.02
CA ASP A 83 -23.88 17.99 23.40
C ASP A 83 -22.50 18.09 24.08
N LEU A 84 -21.41 17.75 23.36
CA LEU A 84 -20.06 17.78 23.91
C LEU A 84 -19.47 19.19 24.07
N ARG A 85 -19.81 20.14 23.18
CA ARG A 85 -19.11 21.45 23.11
C ARG A 85 -19.93 22.65 23.56
N GLY A 86 -21.24 22.49 23.77
CA GLY A 86 -22.14 23.58 24.14
C GLY A 86 -22.43 24.52 22.97
N ARG A 87 -23.69 24.95 22.84
CA ARG A 87 -24.26 25.64 21.65
C ARG A 87 -23.66 27.00 21.26
N LYS A 88 -22.60 27.50 21.91
CA LYS A 88 -22.19 28.92 21.84
C LYS A 88 -20.84 29.21 21.20
N SER A 89 -20.14 28.22 20.64
CA SER A 89 -18.85 28.46 19.98
C SER A 89 -18.78 27.75 18.65
N PHE A 90 -19.24 28.40 17.58
CA PHE A 90 -18.86 27.99 16.23
C PHE A 90 -18.56 29.17 15.31
N SER A 91 -17.44 29.01 14.60
CA SER A 91 -17.30 29.28 13.18
C SER A 91 -17.85 28.09 12.38
N ASP A 92 -18.60 28.36 11.32
CA ASP A 92 -19.55 27.47 10.61
C ASP A 92 -18.97 26.28 9.81
N ILE A 93 -17.83 25.67 10.18
CA ILE A 93 -17.17 24.66 9.32
C ILE A 93 -16.82 23.39 10.08
N PHE A 94 -17.83 22.60 10.46
CA PHE A 94 -17.66 21.18 10.78
C PHE A 94 -18.56 20.38 9.85
N MET A 95 -17.94 19.68 8.89
CA MET A 95 -18.63 18.84 7.92
C MET A 95 -18.14 17.40 8.12
N VAL A 96 -19.05 16.48 8.35
CA VAL A 96 -18.76 15.04 8.39
C VAL A 96 -18.98 14.52 6.98
N GLU A 97 -17.90 14.12 6.29
CA GLU A 97 -18.00 13.56 4.93
C GLU A 97 -18.47 12.11 4.94
N LEU A 98 -18.11 11.34 5.97
CA LEU A 98 -18.53 9.96 6.17
C LEU A 98 -18.38 9.59 7.65
N ALA A 99 -19.37 8.90 8.20
CA ALA A 99 -19.27 8.28 9.52
C ALA A 99 -19.76 6.83 9.48
N MET A 100 -18.93 5.91 9.95
CA MET A 100 -19.28 4.49 9.96
C MET A 100 -18.63 3.78 11.15
N SER A 101 -19.26 2.71 11.63
CA SER A 101 -18.69 1.85 12.66
C SER A 101 -17.63 0.91 12.08
N LEU A 102 -16.68 0.50 12.92
CA LEU A 102 -15.61 -0.42 12.52
C LEU A 102 -16.16 -1.76 11.94
N PRO A 103 -17.20 -2.39 12.52
CA PRO A 103 -17.76 -3.61 11.95
C PRO A 103 -18.30 -3.42 10.52
N VAL A 104 -18.94 -2.29 10.22
CA VAL A 104 -19.48 -1.99 8.87
C VAL A 104 -18.35 -1.74 7.87
N LEU A 105 -17.30 -1.01 8.29
CA LEU A 105 -16.11 -0.80 7.46
C LEU A 105 -15.44 -2.14 7.10
N LEU A 106 -15.30 -3.05 8.08
CA LEU A 106 -14.71 -4.37 7.86
C LEU A 106 -15.54 -5.22 6.89
N GLN A 107 -16.87 -5.23 7.04
CA GLN A 107 -17.76 -5.93 6.10
C GLN A 107 -17.64 -5.40 4.66
N LEU A 108 -17.53 -4.08 4.49
CA LEU A 108 -17.35 -3.47 3.16
C LEU A 108 -15.99 -3.81 2.57
N LEU A 109 -14.92 -3.77 3.37
CA LEU A 109 -13.59 -4.18 2.93
C LEU A 109 -13.55 -5.65 2.52
N ASP A 110 -14.18 -6.55 3.29
CA ASP A 110 -14.29 -7.97 2.95
C ASP A 110 -15.04 -8.17 1.63
N THR A 111 -16.11 -7.41 1.40
CA THR A 111 -16.90 -7.47 0.16
C THR A 111 -16.12 -6.94 -1.04
N PHE A 112 -15.31 -5.90 -0.86
CA PHE A 112 -14.60 -5.23 -1.95
C PHE A 112 -13.28 -5.90 -2.32
N LEU A 113 -12.55 -6.42 -1.33
CA LEU A 113 -11.25 -7.06 -1.52
C LEU A 113 -11.35 -8.59 -1.62
N GLY A 114 -12.53 -9.17 -1.40
CA GLY A 114 -12.73 -10.62 -1.44
C GLY A 114 -11.93 -11.37 -0.37
N LEU A 115 -11.64 -10.72 0.77
CA LEU A 115 -10.79 -11.23 1.85
C LEU A 115 -11.55 -12.09 2.87
N SER A 116 -12.64 -12.75 2.46
CA SER A 116 -13.46 -13.61 3.30
C SER A 116 -12.64 -14.80 3.85
N GLY A 117 -11.97 -14.58 4.99
CA GLY A 117 -11.25 -15.62 5.73
C GLY A 117 -10.04 -15.19 6.57
N LEU A 118 -9.59 -13.92 6.54
CA LEU A 118 -8.30 -13.55 7.16
C LEU A 118 -8.37 -12.77 8.49
N TYR A 119 -9.54 -12.34 8.97
CA TYR A 119 -9.63 -11.40 10.10
C TYR A 119 -10.33 -11.92 11.37
N PHE A 120 -10.68 -13.21 11.45
CA PHE A 120 -11.15 -13.83 12.69
C PHE A 120 -10.35 -15.09 13.02
N ASN A 121 -9.20 -14.90 13.66
CA ASN A 121 -8.59 -15.83 14.62
C ASN A 121 -7.86 -15.02 15.68
#